data_AF-A0A5B0B2G3-F1
#
_entry.id   AF-A0A5B0B2G3-F1
#
_cell.length_a   1.000
_cell.length_b   1.000
_cell.length_c   1.000
_cell.angle_alpha   90.00
_cell.angle_beta   90.00
_cell.angle_gamma   90.00
#
_symmetry.space_group_name_H-M   'P 1'
#
loop_
_entity.id
_entity.type
_entity.pdbx_description
1 polymer ?
#
loop_
_entity_poly.entity_id
_entity_poly.type
_entity_poly.pdbx_seq_one_letter_code
_entity_poly.pdbx_strand_id
1 'polypeptide(L)'
;MSAIRLLVLGAVRQHGRAHGYQVRNDLEYWGAHEWSNAKPGSIYHALKQMAKQGLLVAHETEPSTAGGPPRTEYEITEEGTREFRTLLRASLTAYDQKPDVLSAALGFMVDLGREEALGLLEERVRVIEEWRSAVTEHYVPEDGPERLGHIGEIMNFWVHSADSGAEWTRGLIRRIKDGAYAFAGEGEPFVGVLAEGEENPYRTDETHPGDAQ
;
A
#
# COMPACT_ATOMS: atom_id res chain seq x y z
N MET A 1 0.08 11.03 -0.34
CA MET A 1 -0.66 9.87 0.21
C MET A 1 0.23 9.12 1.20
N SER A 2 -0.32 8.38 2.17
CA SER A 2 0.49 7.64 3.16
C SER A 2 0.26 6.14 3.05
N ALA A 3 1.33 5.35 2.90
CA ALA A 3 1.27 3.89 2.81
C ALA A 3 0.58 3.27 4.03
N ILE A 4 0.83 3.80 5.23
CA ILE A 4 0.26 3.27 6.49
C ILE A 4 -1.27 3.24 6.47
N ARG A 5 -1.89 4.25 5.85
CA ARG A 5 -3.35 4.36 5.81
C ARG A 5 -3.94 3.27 4.93
N LEU A 6 -3.35 3.06 3.75
CA LEU A 6 -3.75 2.01 2.84
C LEU A 6 -3.53 0.62 3.46
N LEU A 7 -2.37 0.39 4.08
CA LEU A 7 -2.01 -0.86 4.75
C LEU A 7 -2.95 -1.20 5.90
N VAL A 8 -3.23 -0.25 6.80
CA VAL A 8 -4.09 -0.49 7.96
C VAL A 8 -5.54 -0.73 7.53
N LEU A 9 -6.09 0.04 6.58
CA LEU A 9 -7.44 -0.22 6.07
C LEU A 9 -7.52 -1.58 5.37
N GLY A 10 -6.50 -1.93 4.57
CA GLY A 10 -6.43 -3.22 3.88
C GLY A 10 -6.37 -4.40 4.84
N ALA A 11 -5.51 -4.34 5.85
CA ALA A 11 -5.40 -5.38 6.88
C ALA A 11 -6.71 -5.58 7.65
N VAL A 12 -7.32 -4.50 8.16
CA VAL A 12 -8.61 -4.60 8.87
C VAL A 12 -9.69 -5.18 7.96
N ARG A 13 -9.73 -4.76 6.69
CA ARG A 13 -10.70 -5.28 5.71
C ARG A 13 -10.54 -6.79 5.48
N GLN A 14 -9.32 -7.30 5.38
CA GLN A 14 -9.06 -8.72 5.13
C GLN A 14 -9.53 -9.61 6.30
N HIS A 15 -9.44 -9.12 7.54
CA HIS A 15 -9.97 -9.81 8.72
C HIS A 15 -11.47 -9.59 8.96
N GLY A 16 -12.06 -8.55 8.39
CA GLY A 16 -13.40 -8.07 8.72
C GLY A 16 -13.42 -7.31 10.05
N ARG A 17 -13.00 -7.96 11.14
CA ARG A 17 -12.79 -7.36 12.47
C ARG A 17 -11.40 -7.75 12.97
N ALA A 18 -10.60 -6.78 13.39
CA ALA A 18 -9.21 -7.02 13.80
C ALA A 18 -8.81 -6.21 15.04
N HIS A 19 -8.04 -6.86 15.92
CA HIS A 19 -7.28 -6.17 16.95
C HIS A 19 -6.09 -5.43 16.36
N GLY A 20 -5.66 -4.36 17.02
CA GLY A 20 -4.49 -3.60 16.57
C GLY A 20 -3.21 -4.44 16.49
N TYR A 21 -3.08 -5.46 17.35
CA TYR A 21 -1.96 -6.41 17.30
C TYR A 21 -2.00 -7.34 16.06
N GLN A 22 -3.19 -7.78 15.63
CA GLN A 22 -3.31 -8.59 14.39
C GLN A 22 -2.87 -7.77 13.18
N VAL A 23 -3.36 -6.53 13.06
CA VAL A 23 -2.94 -5.60 12.00
C VAL A 23 -1.43 -5.38 12.03
N ARG A 24 -0.84 -5.19 13.22
CA ARG A 24 0.61 -5.08 13.36
C ARG A 24 1.32 -6.33 12.85
N ASN A 25 0.89 -7.51 13.26
CA ASN A 25 1.50 -8.78 12.85
C ASN A 25 1.45 -8.97 11.33
N ASP A 26 0.34 -8.64 10.68
CA ASP A 26 0.24 -8.71 9.21
C ASP A 26 1.24 -7.78 8.54
N LEU A 27 1.33 -6.53 9.01
CA LEU A 27 2.26 -5.54 8.45
C LEU A 27 3.72 -5.97 8.66
N GLU A 28 4.05 -6.57 9.80
CA GLU A 28 5.37 -7.17 10.03
C GLU A 28 5.62 -8.36 9.10
N TYR A 29 4.62 -9.23 8.92
CA TYR A 29 4.69 -10.39 8.03
C TYR A 29 4.91 -9.98 6.57
N TRP A 30 4.32 -8.85 6.15
CA TRP A 30 4.56 -8.24 4.84
C TRP A 30 5.92 -7.52 4.72
N GLY A 31 6.72 -7.53 5.78
CA GLY A 31 8.00 -6.83 5.84
C GLY A 31 7.85 -5.30 5.78
N ALA A 32 6.67 -4.75 6.12
CA ALA A 32 6.38 -3.32 5.95
C ALA A 32 7.34 -2.40 6.74
N HIS A 33 8.03 -2.93 7.75
CA HIS A 33 9.08 -2.24 8.49
C HIS A 33 10.35 -1.98 7.66
N GLU A 34 10.63 -2.78 6.64
CA GLU A 34 11.81 -2.66 5.78
C GLU A 34 11.62 -1.61 4.68
N TRP A 35 10.40 -1.48 4.15
CA TRP A 35 10.14 -0.68 2.95
C TRP A 35 9.18 0.50 3.18
N SER A 36 8.61 0.64 4.38
CA SER A 36 7.74 1.76 4.74
C SER A 36 8.04 2.29 6.15
N ASN A 37 7.38 3.38 6.52
CA ASN A 37 7.45 3.94 7.87
C ASN A 37 6.46 3.30 8.86
N ALA A 38 5.96 2.09 8.57
CA ALA A 38 4.97 1.37 9.36
C ALA A 38 5.54 0.78 10.66
N LYS A 39 5.91 1.65 11.60
CA LYS A 39 6.33 1.25 12.95
C LYS A 39 5.12 0.98 13.85
N PRO A 40 5.22 0.16 14.91
CA PRO A 40 4.10 -0.17 15.79
C PRO A 40 3.29 1.05 16.25
N GLY A 41 3.96 2.11 16.74
CA GLY A 41 3.29 3.34 17.19
C GLY A 41 2.47 4.03 16.10
N SER A 42 2.93 4.00 14.84
CA SER A 42 2.21 4.59 13.70
C SER A 42 0.95 3.80 13.33
N ILE A 43 0.97 2.47 13.50
CA ILE A 43 -0.14 1.57 13.22
C ILE A 43 -1.28 1.83 14.22
N TYR A 44 -0.97 1.80 15.51
CA TYR A 44 -1.96 2.09 16.56
C TYR A 44 -2.52 3.51 16.47
N HIS A 45 -1.67 4.49 16.14
CA HIS A 45 -2.12 5.85 15.91
C HIS A 45 -3.05 5.93 14.69
N ALA A 46 -2.73 5.26 13.59
CA ALA A 46 -3.56 5.22 12.39
C ALA A 46 -4.93 4.58 12.66
N LEU A 47 -4.99 3.46 13.37
CA LEU A 47 -6.25 2.82 13.78
C LEU A 47 -7.14 3.78 14.57
N LYS A 48 -6.60 4.39 15.64
CA LYS A 48 -7.32 5.37 16.47
C LYS A 48 -7.79 6.58 15.65
N GLN A 49 -6.95 7.08 14.75
CA GLN A 49 -7.28 8.23 13.92
C GLN A 49 -8.36 7.91 12.89
N MET A 50 -8.32 6.72 12.27
CA MET A 50 -9.32 6.30 11.29
C MET A 50 -10.66 5.97 11.95
N ALA A 51 -10.66 5.48 13.19
CA ALA A 51 -11.87 5.36 13.99
C ALA A 51 -12.50 6.73 14.27
N LYS A 52 -11.69 7.73 14.67
CA LYS A 52 -12.18 9.13 14.84
C LYS A 52 -12.74 9.75 13.56
N GLN A 53 -12.25 9.31 12.39
CA GLN A 53 -12.72 9.77 11.09
C GLN A 53 -13.98 9.02 10.60
N GLY A 54 -14.46 8.01 11.34
CA GLY A 54 -15.60 7.19 10.93
C GLY A 54 -15.29 6.15 9.83
N LEU A 55 -14.01 5.92 9.55
CA LEU A 55 -13.57 4.93 8.56
C LEU A 55 -13.47 3.53 9.17
N LEU A 56 -13.28 3.47 10.49
CA LEU A 56 -13.33 2.27 11.29
C LEU A 56 -14.35 2.47 12.42
N VAL A 57 -14.99 1.39 12.85
CA VAL A 57 -15.71 1.34 14.13
C VAL A 57 -14.81 0.64 15.14
N ALA A 58 -14.62 1.27 16.30
CA ALA A 58 -13.94 0.67 17.43
C ALA A 58 -14.97 -0.01 18.34
N HIS A 59 -14.77 -1.29 18.60
CA HIS A 59 -15.57 -2.07 19.52
C HIS A 59 -14.73 -2.37 20.76
N GLU A 60 -15.22 -1.96 21.92
CA GLU A 60 -14.65 -2.37 23.19
C GLU A 60 -15.06 -3.83 23.43
N THR A 61 -14.09 -4.74 23.49
CA THR A 61 -14.37 -6.12 23.89
C THR A 61 -14.41 -6.21 25.42
N GLU A 62 -15.09 -7.24 25.93
CA GLU A 62 -15.02 -7.58 27.35
C GLU A 62 -13.56 -7.81 27.79
N PRO A 63 -13.23 -7.59 29.09
CA PRO A 63 -11.90 -7.85 29.63
C PRO A 63 -11.46 -9.27 29.28
N SER A 64 -10.18 -9.45 28.91
CA SER A 64 -9.69 -10.79 28.62
C SER A 64 -9.86 -11.69 29.86
N THR A 65 -10.12 -12.98 29.63
CA THR A 65 -10.21 -13.99 30.71
C THR A 65 -8.91 -14.08 31.55
N ALA A 66 -7.82 -13.48 31.08
CA ALA A 66 -6.53 -13.38 31.74
C ALA A 66 -6.34 -12.10 32.61
N GLY A 67 -7.38 -11.27 32.80
CA GLY A 67 -7.31 -10.08 33.66
C GLY A 67 -6.56 -8.89 33.05
N GLY A 68 -6.42 -8.86 31.72
CA GLY A 68 -5.87 -7.71 30.99
C GLY A 68 -6.92 -6.63 30.70
N PRO A 69 -6.49 -5.41 30.30
CA PRO A 69 -7.42 -4.37 29.86
C PRO A 69 -8.29 -4.87 28.68
N PRO A 70 -9.53 -4.34 28.55
CA PRO A 70 -10.41 -4.67 27.43
C PRO A 70 -9.72 -4.36 26.10
N ARG A 71 -9.80 -5.31 25.16
CA ARG A 71 -9.16 -5.14 23.86
C ARG A 71 -10.03 -4.33 22.92
N THR A 72 -9.42 -3.51 22.08
CA THR A 72 -10.18 -2.80 21.04
C THR A 72 -10.12 -3.58 19.73
N GLU A 73 -11.28 -3.96 19.21
CA GLU A 73 -11.41 -4.46 17.83
C GLU A 73 -11.79 -3.31 16.91
N TYR A 74 -11.23 -3.32 15.71
CA TYR A 74 -11.57 -2.39 14.66
C TYR A 74 -12.26 -3.13 13.51
N GLU A 75 -13.37 -2.57 13.06
CA GLU A 75 -14.13 -3.05 11.90
C GLU A 75 -14.17 -1.95 10.85
N ILE A 76 -13.96 -2.29 9.58
CA ILE A 76 -14.00 -1.29 8.50
C ILE A 76 -15.43 -0.89 8.19
N THR A 77 -15.69 0.42 8.03
CA THR A 77 -17.02 0.91 7.62
C THR A 77 -17.17 0.88 6.10
N GLU A 78 -18.39 1.13 5.62
CA GLU A 78 -18.61 1.38 4.19
C GLU A 78 -17.79 2.58 3.69
N GLU A 79 -17.69 3.65 4.49
CA GLU A 79 -16.86 4.81 4.16
C GLU A 79 -15.37 4.46 4.17
N GLY A 80 -14.92 3.66 5.15
CA GLY A 80 -13.56 3.11 5.16
C GLY A 80 -13.24 2.28 3.93
N THR A 81 -14.21 1.48 3.47
CA THR A 81 -14.07 0.67 2.24
C THR A 81 -13.99 1.55 0.98
N ARG A 82 -14.77 2.63 0.91
CA ARG A 82 -14.69 3.62 -0.18
C ARG A 82 -13.34 4.34 -0.18
N GLU A 83 -12.87 4.74 1.00
CA GLU A 83 -11.56 5.39 1.18
C GLU A 83 -10.43 4.44 0.77
N PHE A 84 -10.44 3.19 1.24
CA PHE A 84 -9.47 2.16 0.86
C PHE A 84 -9.36 2.02 -0.66
N ARG A 85 -10.50 1.85 -1.35
CA ARG A 85 -10.52 1.72 -2.81
C ARG A 85 -10.04 3.00 -3.51
N THR A 86 -10.38 4.18 -2.99
CA THR A 86 -9.91 5.46 -3.53
C THR A 86 -8.39 5.58 -3.42
N LEU A 87 -7.83 5.29 -2.25
CA LEU A 87 -6.39 5.29 -2.01
C LEU A 87 -5.67 4.28 -2.89
N LEU A 88 -6.20 3.06 -3.01
CA LEU A 88 -5.64 2.00 -3.84
C LEU A 88 -5.53 2.44 -5.31
N ARG A 89 -6.64 2.92 -5.89
CA ARG A 89 -6.66 3.40 -7.28
C ARG A 89 -5.66 4.52 -7.54
N ALA A 90 -5.68 5.54 -6.68
CA ALA A 90 -4.76 6.67 -6.80
C ALA A 90 -3.28 6.28 -6.60
N SER A 91 -3.03 5.24 -5.80
CA SER A 91 -1.67 4.72 -5.58
C SER A 91 -1.14 3.91 -6.76
N LEU A 92 -2.02 3.26 -7.52
CA LEU A 92 -1.64 2.53 -8.73
C LEU A 92 -1.36 3.47 -9.91
N THR A 93 -2.09 4.58 -10.05
CA THR A 93 -2.02 5.42 -11.26
C THR A 93 -0.93 6.49 -11.25
N ALA A 94 -0.64 7.13 -10.11
CA ALA A 94 0.22 8.32 -10.11
C ALA A 94 1.71 8.00 -10.40
N TYR A 95 2.33 8.78 -11.29
CA TYR A 95 3.69 8.53 -11.79
C TYR A 95 4.78 8.69 -10.73
N ASP A 96 4.61 9.63 -9.80
CA ASP A 96 5.58 10.06 -8.79
C ASP A 96 5.29 9.48 -7.40
N GLN A 97 4.48 8.42 -7.32
CA GLN A 97 4.19 7.80 -6.04
C GLN A 97 5.47 7.38 -5.34
N LYS A 98 5.51 7.68 -4.04
CA LYS A 98 6.59 7.21 -3.19
C LYS A 98 6.66 5.68 -3.27
N PRO A 99 7.87 5.09 -3.28
CA PRO A 99 8.02 3.64 -3.39
C PRO A 99 7.19 2.86 -2.37
N ASP A 100 7.09 3.35 -1.13
CA ASP A 100 6.28 2.73 -0.07
C ASP A 100 4.78 2.69 -0.40
N VAL A 101 4.24 3.76 -0.96
CA VAL A 101 2.83 3.86 -1.36
C VAL A 101 2.51 2.91 -2.52
N LEU A 102 3.38 2.86 -3.53
CA LEU A 102 3.20 1.93 -4.65
C LEU A 102 3.32 0.47 -4.18
N SER A 103 4.30 0.14 -3.34
CA SER A 103 4.45 -1.20 -2.76
C SER A 103 3.20 -1.64 -1.99
N ALA A 104 2.64 -0.75 -1.16
CA ALA A 104 1.38 -1.03 -0.47
C ALA A 104 0.22 -1.29 -1.45
N ALA A 105 0.11 -0.49 -2.51
CA ALA A 105 -0.93 -0.67 -3.53
C ALA A 105 -0.81 -1.98 -4.30
N LEU A 106 0.41 -2.41 -4.60
CA LEU A 106 0.65 -3.71 -5.26
C LEU A 106 0.23 -4.88 -4.37
N GLY A 107 0.42 -4.77 -3.05
CA GLY A 107 -0.05 -5.76 -2.08
C GLY A 107 -1.58 -5.95 -2.10
N PHE A 108 -2.33 -4.93 -2.52
CA PHE A 108 -3.80 -4.95 -2.55
C PHE A 108 -4.40 -4.91 -3.96
N MET A 109 -3.60 -4.94 -5.03
CA MET A 109 -4.13 -4.78 -6.40
C MET A 109 -5.18 -5.84 -6.78
N VAL A 110 -5.09 -7.03 -6.18
CA VAL A 110 -6.02 -8.14 -6.40
C VAL A 110 -7.38 -7.96 -5.72
N ASP A 111 -7.52 -6.95 -4.83
CA ASP A 111 -8.81 -6.54 -4.28
C ASP A 111 -9.70 -5.79 -5.28
N LEU A 112 -9.13 -5.39 -6.42
CA LEU A 112 -9.85 -4.82 -7.55
C LEU A 112 -10.26 -5.93 -8.53
N GLY A 113 -11.18 -5.60 -9.45
CA GLY A 113 -11.41 -6.46 -10.61
C GLY A 113 -10.20 -6.42 -11.55
N ARG A 114 -9.91 -7.53 -12.24
CA ARG A 114 -8.77 -7.64 -13.18
C ARG A 114 -8.73 -6.50 -14.20
N GLU A 115 -9.86 -6.28 -14.89
CA GLU A 115 -9.97 -5.24 -15.93
C GLU A 115 -9.78 -3.83 -15.35
N GLU A 116 -10.25 -3.59 -14.12
CA GLU A 116 -10.03 -2.32 -13.43
C GLU A 116 -8.56 -2.12 -13.10
N ALA A 117 -7.89 -3.14 -12.53
CA ALA A 117 -6.46 -3.09 -12.23
C ALA A 117 -5.62 -2.87 -13.50
N LEU A 118 -5.95 -3.58 -14.58
CA LEU A 118 -5.31 -3.40 -15.88
C LEU A 118 -5.48 -1.97 -16.40
N GLY A 119 -6.69 -1.42 -16.37
CA GLY A 119 -6.96 -0.05 -16.81
C GLY A 119 -6.19 1.01 -16.00
N LEU A 120 -6.06 0.82 -14.68
CA LEU A 120 -5.27 1.72 -13.81
C LEU A 120 -3.76 1.64 -14.10
N LEU A 121 -3.24 0.44 -14.36
CA LEU A 121 -1.83 0.26 -14.71
C LEU A 121 -1.53 0.78 -16.12
N GLU A 122 -2.47 0.67 -17.06
CA GLU A 122 -2.35 1.27 -18.39
C GLU A 122 -2.38 2.80 -18.29
N GLU A 123 -3.24 3.36 -17.44
CA GLU A 123 -3.22 4.79 -17.10
C GLU A 123 -1.89 5.21 -16.47
N ARG A 124 -1.34 4.42 -15.54
CA ARG A 124 -0.02 4.67 -14.97
C ARG A 124 1.06 4.82 -16.04
N VAL A 125 1.08 3.92 -17.03
CA VAL A 125 2.03 3.99 -18.15
C VAL A 125 1.84 5.29 -18.92
N ARG A 126 0.60 5.67 -19.25
CA ARG A 126 0.32 6.94 -19.96
C ARG A 126 0.84 8.16 -19.19
N VAL A 127 0.52 8.27 -17.90
CA VAL A 127 0.95 9.42 -17.08
C VAL A 127 2.48 9.48 -16.96
N ILE A 128 3.16 8.33 -16.85
CA ILE A 128 4.63 8.28 -16.85
C ILE A 128 5.21 8.76 -18.20
N GLU A 129 4.64 8.33 -19.32
CA GLU A 129 5.09 8.72 -20.67
C GLU A 129 4.85 10.21 -20.94
N GLU A 130 3.71 10.75 -20.50
CA GLU A 130 3.39 12.18 -20.57
C GLU A 130 4.39 13.00 -19.76
N TRP A 131 4.66 12.59 -18.50
CA TRP A 131 5.66 13.25 -17.66
C TRP A 131 7.05 13.20 -18.29
N ARG A 132 7.47 12.03 -18.79
CA ARG A 132 8.75 11.85 -19.47
C ARG A 132 8.88 12.79 -20.68
N SER A 133 7.83 12.90 -21.49
CA SER A 133 7.81 13.76 -22.68
C SER A 133 7.96 15.23 -22.29
N ALA A 134 7.22 15.67 -21.26
CA ALA A 134 7.34 17.02 -20.71
C ALA A 134 8.75 17.32 -20.18
N VAL A 135 9.42 16.35 -19.54
CA VAL A 135 10.82 16.49 -19.12
C VAL A 135 11.74 16.74 -20.32
N THR A 136 11.60 15.94 -21.37
CA THR A 136 12.45 16.05 -22.57
C THR A 136 12.18 17.30 -23.40
N GLU A 137 10.95 17.83 -23.39
CA GLU A 137 10.58 19.01 -24.18
C GLU A 137 10.84 20.34 -23.47
N HIS A 138 10.70 20.39 -22.15
CA HIS A 138 10.73 21.65 -21.41
C HIS A 138 11.97 21.84 -20.54
N TYR A 139 12.59 20.75 -20.10
CA TYR A 139 13.65 20.82 -19.10
C TYR A 139 15.01 20.44 -19.67
N VAL A 140 15.07 19.54 -20.65
CA VAL A 140 16.33 19.13 -21.30
C VAL A 140 16.77 20.19 -22.34
N PRO A 141 17.98 20.75 -22.24
CA PRO A 141 18.51 21.67 -23.25
C PRO A 141 18.68 20.98 -24.62
N GLU A 142 18.61 21.76 -25.72
CA GLU A 142 18.78 21.23 -27.09
C GLU A 142 20.11 20.48 -27.29
N ASP A 143 21.18 20.94 -26.65
CA ASP A 143 22.52 20.31 -26.71
C ASP A 143 22.69 19.17 -25.69
N GLY A 144 21.64 18.81 -24.95
CA GLY A 144 21.64 17.76 -23.92
C GLY A 144 21.83 18.26 -22.47
N PRO A 145 21.53 17.40 -21.47
CA PRO A 145 21.66 17.74 -20.05
C PRO A 145 23.09 18.11 -19.62
N GLU A 146 24.11 17.59 -20.29
CA GLU A 146 25.53 17.73 -19.93
C GLU A 146 26.01 19.19 -19.91
N ARG A 147 25.33 20.07 -20.66
CA ARG A 147 25.60 21.52 -20.67
C ARG A 147 25.40 22.16 -19.29
N LEU A 148 24.55 21.58 -18.45
CA LEU A 148 24.30 22.04 -17.08
C LEU A 148 25.27 21.41 -16.07
N GLY A 149 26.28 20.67 -16.54
CA GLY A 149 27.22 19.93 -15.70
C GLY A 149 26.49 18.92 -14.81
N HIS A 150 26.90 18.82 -13.55
CA HIS A 150 26.28 17.90 -12.58
C HIS A 150 24.79 18.11 -12.35
N ILE A 151 24.23 19.28 -12.68
CA ILE A 151 22.78 19.53 -12.58
C ILE A 151 22.01 18.76 -13.66
N GLY A 152 22.62 18.48 -14.81
CA GLY A 152 22.05 17.64 -15.86
C GLY A 152 21.74 16.21 -15.40
N GLU A 153 22.45 15.71 -14.39
CA GLU A 153 22.19 14.37 -13.83
C GLU A 153 20.77 14.24 -13.23
N ILE A 154 20.16 15.35 -12.80
CA ILE A 154 18.77 15.35 -12.33
C ILE A 154 17.81 14.96 -13.46
N MET A 155 18.06 15.46 -14.68
CA MET A 155 17.25 15.14 -15.86
C MET A 155 17.48 13.70 -16.31
N ASN A 156 18.74 13.26 -16.34
CA ASN A 156 19.10 11.86 -16.60
C ASN A 156 18.37 10.92 -15.63
N PHE A 157 18.40 11.25 -14.34
CA PHE A 157 17.72 10.49 -13.30
C PHE A 157 16.20 10.43 -13.54
N TRP A 158 15.54 11.55 -13.88
CA TRP A 158 14.10 11.57 -14.14
C TRP A 158 13.71 10.75 -15.36
N VAL A 159 14.42 10.91 -16.48
CA VAL A 159 14.15 10.15 -17.71
C VAL A 159 14.35 8.66 -17.46
N HIS A 160 15.46 8.28 -16.83
CA HIS A 160 15.76 6.88 -16.52
C HIS A 160 14.73 6.26 -15.57
N SER A 161 14.29 7.01 -14.56
CA SER A 161 13.27 6.56 -13.61
C SER A 161 11.91 6.37 -14.30
N ALA A 162 11.54 7.29 -15.19
CA ALA A 162 10.30 7.17 -15.98
C ALA A 162 10.35 5.96 -16.92
N ASP A 163 11.44 5.79 -17.67
CA ASP A 163 11.62 4.67 -18.60
C ASP A 163 11.54 3.32 -17.88
N SER A 164 12.27 3.19 -16.77
CA SER A 164 12.28 1.97 -15.95
C SER A 164 10.90 1.71 -15.33
N GLY A 165 10.23 2.74 -14.82
CA GLY A 165 8.89 2.64 -14.25
C GLY A 165 7.84 2.19 -15.28
N ALA A 166 7.88 2.74 -16.49
CA ALA A 166 6.99 2.35 -17.57
C ALA A 166 7.27 0.93 -18.05
N GLU A 167 8.54 0.55 -18.23
CA GLU A 167 8.92 -0.81 -18.60
C GLU A 167 8.42 -1.84 -17.59
N TRP A 168 8.70 -1.62 -16.31
CA TRP A 168 8.25 -2.51 -15.25
C TRP A 168 6.72 -2.63 -15.20
N THR A 169 6.00 -1.50 -15.33
CA THR A 169 4.53 -1.48 -15.31
C THR A 169 3.95 -2.27 -16.48
N ARG A 170 4.49 -2.09 -17.71
CA ARG A 170 4.09 -2.90 -18.88
C ARG A 170 4.39 -4.39 -18.66
N GLY A 171 5.52 -4.71 -18.00
CA GLY A 171 5.84 -6.08 -17.61
C GLY A 171 4.82 -6.69 -16.65
N LEU A 172 4.37 -5.92 -15.66
CA LEU A 172 3.30 -6.34 -14.74
C LEU A 172 1.97 -6.55 -15.48
N ILE A 173 1.58 -5.63 -16.35
CA ILE A 173 0.38 -5.76 -17.19
C ILE A 173 0.42 -7.07 -17.98
N ARG A 174 1.54 -7.40 -18.62
CA ARG A 174 1.70 -8.68 -19.36
C ARG A 174 1.45 -9.88 -18.45
N ARG A 175 2.12 -9.94 -17.29
CA ARG A 175 1.93 -11.04 -16.32
C ARG A 175 0.47 -11.16 -15.85
N ILE A 176 -0.22 -10.04 -15.62
CA ILE A 176 -1.64 -10.05 -15.26
C ILE A 176 -2.48 -10.61 -16.41
N LYS A 177 -2.26 -10.16 -17.66
CA LYS A 177 -2.97 -10.69 -18.84
C LYS A 177 -2.72 -12.18 -19.06
N ASP A 178 -1.52 -12.65 -18.74
CA ASP A 178 -1.11 -14.06 -18.84
C ASP A 178 -1.62 -14.93 -17.67
N GLY A 179 -2.37 -14.36 -16.72
CA GLY A 179 -3.03 -15.11 -15.64
C GLY A 179 -2.19 -15.33 -14.38
N ALA A 180 -1.18 -14.51 -14.11
CA ALA A 180 -0.29 -14.68 -12.95
C ALA A 180 -1.00 -14.60 -11.57
N TYR A 181 -2.17 -13.96 -11.48
CA TYR A 181 -2.90 -13.74 -10.23
C TYR A 181 -4.41 -13.93 -10.43
N ALA A 182 -5.11 -14.36 -9.38
CA ALA A 182 -6.58 -14.32 -9.31
C ALA A 182 -7.03 -12.99 -8.69
N PHE A 183 -7.96 -12.30 -9.34
CA PHE A 183 -8.51 -11.03 -8.88
C PHE A 183 -9.87 -11.21 -8.22
N ALA A 184 -10.37 -10.16 -7.57
CA ALA A 184 -11.70 -10.15 -6.99
C ALA A 184 -12.77 -10.57 -8.00
N GLY A 185 -13.55 -11.60 -7.64
CA GLY A 185 -14.60 -12.17 -8.48
C GLY A 185 -14.18 -13.35 -9.37
N GLU A 186 -12.89 -13.74 -9.36
CA GLU A 186 -12.35 -14.85 -10.16
C GLU A 186 -12.01 -16.10 -9.33
N GLY A 187 -12.39 -16.11 -8.05
CA GLY A 187 -12.02 -17.12 -7.07
C GLY A 187 -11.61 -16.45 -5.76
N GLU A 188 -10.82 -17.15 -4.95
CA GLU A 188 -10.19 -16.59 -3.75
C GLU A 188 -8.82 -16.01 -4.13
N PRO A 189 -8.63 -14.68 -4.10
CA PRO A 189 -7.31 -14.07 -4.26
C PRO A 189 -6.38 -14.53 -3.14
N PHE A 190 -5.07 -14.42 -3.35
CA PHE A 190 -4.11 -14.63 -2.27
C PHE A 190 -4.39 -13.64 -1.14
N VAL A 191 -4.61 -14.16 0.07
CA VAL A 191 -4.74 -13.36 1.29
C VAL A 191 -3.44 -13.53 2.08
N GLY A 192 -2.72 -12.44 2.27
CA GLY A 192 -1.43 -12.44 2.95
C GLY A 192 -1.52 -12.28 4.47
N VAL A 193 -2.65 -12.56 5.12
CA VAL A 193 -2.77 -12.41 6.59
C VAL A 193 -2.30 -13.66 7.31
N LEU A 194 -1.78 -13.51 8.52
CA LEU A 194 -1.45 -14.64 9.37
C LEU A 194 -2.73 -15.28 9.92
N ALA A 195 -2.81 -16.62 9.87
CA ALA A 195 -3.93 -17.32 10.47
C ALA A 195 -3.87 -17.24 12.00
N GLU A 196 -5.01 -17.41 12.66
CA GLU A 196 -5.09 -17.37 14.12
C GLU A 196 -4.21 -18.47 14.74
N GLY A 197 -3.19 -18.07 15.50
CA GLY A 197 -2.23 -18.98 16.14
C GLY A 197 -0.93 -19.23 15.35
N GLU A 198 -0.75 -18.67 14.16
CA GLU A 198 0.53 -18.74 13.45
C GLU A 198 1.56 -17.77 14.03
N GLU A 199 2.78 -18.25 14.24
CA GLU A 199 3.90 -17.40 14.64
C GLU A 199 4.42 -16.61 13.43
N ASN A 200 4.50 -15.29 13.57
CA ASN A 200 5.09 -14.43 12.55
C ASN A 200 6.61 -14.67 12.45
N PRO A 201 7.14 -15.22 11.34
CA PRO A 201 8.57 -15.48 11.18
C PRO A 201 9.42 -14.20 11.09
N TYR A 202 8.79 -13.05 10.85
CA TYR A 202 9.43 -11.74 10.73
C TYR A 202 9.10 -10.82 11.90
N ARG A 203 8.58 -11.37 13.01
CA ARG A 203 8.28 -10.60 14.22
C ARG A 203 9.52 -9.88 14.71
N THR A 204 9.40 -8.59 14.98
CA THR A 204 10.48 -7.79 15.56
C THR A 204 10.47 -7.89 17.09
N ASP A 205 11.62 -7.72 17.76
CA ASP A 205 11.72 -7.69 19.23
C ASP A 205 11.11 -6.41 19.86
N GLU A 206 10.57 -5.49 19.05
CA GLU A 206 9.98 -4.24 19.52
C GLU A 206 8.61 -4.47 20.18
N THR A 207 8.56 -4.53 21.51
CA THR A 207 7.27 -4.51 22.23
C THR A 207 6.69 -3.09 22.29
N HIS A 208 5.41 -2.92 21.99
CA HIS A 208 4.71 -1.63 22.06
C HIS A 208 3.55 -1.69 23.07
N PRO A 209 3.24 -0.62 23.83
CA PRO A 209 2.11 -0.61 24.76
C PRO A 209 0.73 -0.89 24.13
N GLY A 210 0.65 -0.80 22.80
CA GLY A 210 -0.53 -1.18 22.02
C GLY A 210 -0.72 -2.69 21.83
N ASP A 211 0.30 -3.51 22.09
CA ASP A 211 0.21 -4.97 21.99
C ASP A 211 -0.60 -5.59 23.14
N ALA A 212 -0.66 -4.86 24.27
CA ALA A 212 -1.44 -5.25 25.45
C ALA A 212 -2.90 -4.77 25.41
N GLN A 213 -3.27 -4.00 24.37
CA GLN A 213 -4.61 -3.43 24.10
C GLN A 213 -5.42 -4.30 23.13
#